data_AF-A0AAW0A4U5-F1
#
_entry.id   AF-A0AAW0A4U5-F1
#
_cell.length_a   1.000
_cell.length_b   1.000
_cell.length_c   1.000
_cell.angle_alpha   90.00
_cell.angle_beta   90.00
_cell.angle_gamma   90.00
#
_symmetry.space_group_name_H-M   'P 1'
#
loop_
_entity.id
_entity.type
_entity.pdbx_description
1 polymer ?
#
loop_
_entity_poly.entity_id
_entity_poly.type
_entity_poly.pdbx_seq_one_letter_code
_entity_poly.pdbx_strand_id
1 'polypeptide(L)'
;LNKRLAPVFRLVGIVSAASPGGCPPEFRNSSELITHWTSVGAGVGVVANQTLSHIYWGKLLGCEQSSEKQIAFAHAQLIMFTGVITEDGNAGPALKRDDRLHSILEAGEHAELAAKAGFGDAPNLLKLARVLHDETISTHVNLRSRWTHFWNSWDVWLTSRQARLDGEAAKKVSHPSHYKCASPSCRLETNKQAMLRACGGQCEGSCKPRYCSKECQVADWKSHKPFCKPGLAPMVDAGPPPTRSALEKSLRIDRHDVITGTAGLAVSEAPTRAGHYSVNVHGIEVQSSWDHLSAVEVKSLVEMMTNKGKQR
;
A
#
# COMPACT_ATOMS: atom_id res chain seq x y z
N LEU A 1 21.36 0.15 -19.01
CA LEU A 1 21.09 -0.04 -17.57
C LEU A 1 22.34 -0.47 -16.79
N ASN A 2 23.08 -1.50 -17.24
CA ASN A 2 24.24 -2.07 -16.51
C ASN A 2 25.35 -1.09 -16.09
N LYS A 3 25.69 -0.07 -16.89
CA LYS A 3 26.73 0.92 -16.51
C LYS A 3 26.29 1.92 -15.43
N ARG A 4 24.98 2.04 -15.13
CA ARG A 4 24.46 2.96 -14.10
C ARG A 4 24.22 2.29 -12.74
N LEU A 5 24.31 0.96 -12.64
CA LEU A 5 24.06 0.21 -11.39
C LEU A 5 25.34 -0.05 -10.57
N ALA A 6 26.53 0.15 -11.17
CA ALA A 6 27.82 -0.07 -10.49
C ALA A 6 28.01 0.68 -9.15
N PRO A 7 27.47 1.89 -8.92
CA PRO A 7 27.61 2.57 -7.62
C PRO A 7 26.77 1.93 -6.51
N VAL A 8 25.61 1.34 -6.82
CA VAL A 8 24.73 0.70 -5.82
C VAL A 8 25.39 -0.55 -5.26
N PHE A 9 26.08 -1.32 -6.10
CA PHE A 9 26.80 -2.53 -5.68
C PHE A 9 28.04 -2.23 -4.81
N ARG A 10 28.62 -1.03 -4.87
CA ARG A 10 29.73 -0.63 -3.98
C ARG A 10 29.29 -0.29 -2.55
N LEU A 11 28.04 0.11 -2.35
CA LEU A 11 27.52 0.49 -1.03
C LEU A 11 27.20 -0.72 -0.13
N VAL A 12 26.97 -1.90 -0.72
CA VAL A 12 26.47 -3.09 0.02
C VAL A 12 27.60 -4.02 0.48
N GLY A 13 28.88 -3.75 0.19
CA GLY A 13 30.04 -4.46 0.77
C GLY A 13 30.17 -5.98 0.50
N ILE A 14 29.15 -6.62 -0.09
CA ILE A 14 29.07 -8.08 -0.24
C ILE A 14 29.49 -8.57 -1.64
N VAL A 15 29.67 -7.67 -2.62
CA VAL A 15 29.98 -8.06 -4.01
C VAL A 15 31.43 -7.77 -4.37
N SER A 16 32.39 -8.43 -3.70
CA SER A 16 33.81 -8.33 -4.08
C SER A 16 34.42 -9.61 -4.67
N ALA A 17 33.65 -10.68 -4.88
CA ALA A 17 34.19 -11.94 -5.42
C ALA A 17 33.40 -12.57 -6.60
N ALA A 18 32.28 -11.99 -7.02
CA ALA A 18 31.59 -12.51 -8.20
C ALA A 18 32.30 -12.01 -9.47
N SER A 19 32.90 -12.92 -10.23
CA SER A 19 33.42 -12.61 -11.56
C SER A 19 32.29 -12.00 -12.41
N PRO A 20 32.48 -10.82 -13.00
CA PRO A 20 31.45 -10.18 -13.82
C PRO A 20 31.20 -11.03 -15.07
N GLY A 21 29.95 -11.44 -15.30
CA GLY A 21 29.49 -11.89 -16.62
C GLY A 21 28.81 -13.25 -16.72
N GLY A 22 28.69 -14.04 -15.63
CA GLY A 22 28.06 -15.35 -15.69
C GLY A 22 26.83 -15.48 -14.78
N CYS A 23 25.77 -16.11 -15.28
CA CYS A 23 24.80 -16.74 -14.39
C CYS A 23 25.51 -17.81 -13.53
N PRO A 24 25.04 -18.11 -12.31
CA PRO A 24 25.73 -19.06 -11.44
C PRO A 24 25.93 -20.40 -12.17
N PRO A 25 27.12 -21.02 -12.13
CA PRO A 25 27.45 -22.20 -12.94
C PRO A 25 26.53 -23.40 -12.67
N GLU A 26 25.88 -23.43 -11.50
CA GLU A 26 24.87 -24.42 -11.13
C GLU A 26 23.54 -24.32 -11.91
N PHE A 27 23.27 -23.22 -12.62
CA PHE A 27 22.04 -23.01 -13.40
C PHE A 27 22.35 -22.72 -14.87
N ARG A 28 21.58 -23.32 -15.79
CA ARG A 28 21.80 -23.15 -17.23
C ARG A 28 21.37 -21.78 -17.74
N ASN A 29 20.42 -21.15 -17.04
CA ASN A 29 19.90 -19.82 -17.37
C ASN A 29 19.22 -19.19 -16.14
N SER A 30 18.89 -17.91 -16.26
CA SER A 30 18.18 -17.12 -15.23
C SER A 30 16.79 -17.65 -14.86
N SER A 31 16.09 -18.32 -15.79
CA SER A 31 14.76 -18.88 -15.52
C SER A 31 14.82 -20.08 -14.58
N GLU A 32 15.80 -20.98 -14.78
CA GLU A 32 16.02 -22.11 -13.87
C GLU A 32 16.35 -21.63 -12.45
N LEU A 33 17.16 -20.58 -12.32
CA LEU A 33 17.47 -19.96 -11.03
C LEU A 33 16.20 -19.44 -10.34
N ILE A 34 15.33 -18.72 -11.06
CA ILE A 34 14.08 -18.20 -10.50
C ILE A 34 13.14 -19.33 -10.10
N THR A 35 12.95 -20.33 -10.95
CA THR A 35 12.09 -21.49 -10.65
C THR A 35 12.60 -22.25 -9.43
N HIS A 36 13.92 -22.47 -9.34
CA HIS A 36 14.52 -23.09 -8.17
C HIS A 36 14.20 -22.29 -6.91
N TRP A 37 14.45 -20.98 -6.89
CA TRP A 37 14.24 -20.17 -5.70
C TRP A 37 12.78 -19.95 -5.33
N THR A 38 11.88 -19.82 -6.31
CA THR A 38 10.44 -19.75 -6.00
C THR A 38 9.93 -21.07 -5.43
N SER A 39 10.51 -22.21 -5.81
CA SER A 39 10.19 -23.52 -5.22
C SER A 39 10.80 -23.72 -3.82
N VAL A 40 12.03 -23.23 -3.58
CA VAL A 40 12.71 -23.25 -2.28
C VAL A 40 12.12 -22.22 -1.31
N GLY A 41 11.40 -21.23 -1.83
CA GLY A 41 10.68 -20.17 -1.10
C GLY A 41 9.80 -20.64 0.07
N ALA A 42 9.41 -21.92 0.09
CA ALA A 42 8.71 -22.55 1.21
C ALA A 42 9.57 -22.73 2.49
N GLY A 43 10.89 -22.46 2.44
CA GLY A 43 11.84 -22.63 3.55
C GLY A 43 12.58 -21.35 3.99
N VAL A 44 12.12 -20.15 3.59
CA VAL A 44 12.83 -18.86 3.79
C VAL A 44 12.89 -18.39 5.26
N GLY A 45 12.24 -19.10 6.18
CA GLY A 45 12.28 -18.81 7.61
C GLY A 45 13.62 -19.10 8.31
N VAL A 46 14.58 -19.77 7.66
CA VAL A 46 15.92 -20.03 8.22
C VAL A 46 16.91 -18.98 7.69
N VAL A 47 17.65 -18.32 8.60
CA VAL A 47 18.63 -17.26 8.29
C VAL A 47 19.58 -17.64 7.15
N ALA A 48 20.07 -18.88 7.12
CA ALA A 48 20.96 -19.37 6.07
C ALA A 48 20.33 -19.27 4.66
N ASN A 49 19.03 -19.56 4.54
CA ASN A 49 18.31 -19.46 3.27
C ASN A 49 18.10 -18.00 2.85
N GLN A 50 18.01 -17.08 3.81
CA GLN A 50 17.88 -15.65 3.51
C GLN A 50 19.18 -15.07 2.93
N THR A 51 20.33 -15.38 3.53
CA THR A 51 21.63 -14.94 3.03
C THR A 51 21.89 -15.49 1.62
N LEU A 52 21.61 -16.77 1.39
CA LEU A 52 21.74 -17.36 0.06
C LEU A 52 20.81 -16.66 -0.94
N SER A 53 19.54 -16.45 -0.58
CA SER A 53 18.58 -15.74 -1.44
C SER A 53 19.09 -14.36 -1.85
N HIS A 54 19.60 -13.56 -0.91
CA HIS A 54 20.17 -12.25 -1.21
C HIS A 54 21.32 -12.35 -2.24
N ILE A 55 22.26 -13.29 -2.03
CA ILE A 55 23.37 -13.51 -2.98
C ILE A 55 22.85 -13.88 -4.37
N TYR A 56 21.85 -14.76 -4.45
CA TYR A 56 21.30 -15.21 -5.74
C TYR A 56 20.55 -14.11 -6.47
N TRP A 57 19.73 -13.32 -5.78
CA TRP A 57 19.08 -12.16 -6.38
C TRP A 57 20.12 -11.14 -6.87
N GLY A 58 21.18 -10.91 -6.10
CA GLY A 58 22.31 -10.07 -6.52
C GLY A 58 23.01 -10.59 -7.78
N LYS A 59 23.28 -11.90 -7.87
CA LYS A 59 23.84 -12.52 -9.07
C LYS A 59 22.90 -12.39 -10.27
N LEU A 60 21.59 -12.54 -10.08
CA LEU A 60 20.60 -12.41 -11.14
C LEU A 60 20.59 -10.99 -11.74
N LEU A 61 20.77 -9.95 -10.91
CA LEU A 61 20.90 -8.57 -11.38
C LEU A 61 22.17 -8.32 -12.22
N GLY A 62 23.22 -9.12 -12.02
CA GLY A 62 24.47 -9.04 -12.76
C GLY A 62 24.55 -9.94 -14.00
N CYS A 63 23.61 -10.87 -14.20
CA CYS A 63 23.64 -11.79 -15.34
C CYS A 63 23.13 -11.09 -16.61
N GLU A 64 23.95 -11.05 -17.67
CA GLU A 64 23.61 -10.38 -18.93
C GLU A 64 22.44 -11.03 -19.68
N GLN A 65 22.16 -12.31 -19.38
CA GLN A 65 21.05 -13.06 -19.95
C GLN A 65 19.72 -12.83 -19.23
N SER A 66 19.73 -12.09 -18.11
CA SER A 66 18.50 -11.77 -17.38
C SER A 66 17.63 -10.81 -18.18
N SER A 67 16.39 -11.21 -18.43
CA SER A 67 15.39 -10.31 -19.01
C SER A 67 15.03 -9.18 -18.03
N GLU A 68 14.54 -8.06 -18.54
CA GLU A 68 14.11 -6.92 -17.72
C GLU A 68 13.08 -7.33 -16.65
N LYS A 69 12.18 -8.27 -16.98
CA LYS A 69 11.21 -8.82 -16.04
C LYS A 69 11.87 -9.57 -14.87
N GLN A 70 12.93 -10.31 -15.15
CA GLN A 70 13.67 -11.05 -14.12
C GLN A 70 14.47 -10.11 -13.21
N ILE A 71 15.05 -9.05 -13.79
CA ILE A 71 15.75 -8.00 -13.05
C ILE A 71 14.78 -7.25 -12.13
N ALA A 72 13.61 -6.86 -12.66
CA ALA A 72 12.58 -6.20 -11.88
C ALA A 72 12.06 -7.07 -10.73
N PHE A 73 11.83 -8.36 -11.02
CA PHE A 73 11.44 -9.33 -10.01
C PHE A 73 12.51 -9.48 -8.92
N ALA A 74 13.79 -9.57 -9.28
CA ALA A 74 14.90 -9.62 -8.32
C ALA A 74 14.90 -8.40 -7.40
N HIS A 75 14.76 -7.19 -7.95
CA HIS A 75 14.65 -5.97 -7.16
C HIS A 75 13.45 -5.99 -6.21
N ALA A 76 12.28 -6.44 -6.66
CA ALA A 76 11.11 -6.57 -5.80
C ALA A 76 11.32 -7.58 -4.65
N GLN A 77 12.10 -8.66 -4.87
CA GLN A 77 12.44 -9.61 -3.81
C GLN A 77 13.47 -9.05 -2.83
N LEU A 78 14.47 -8.31 -3.32
CA LEU A 78 15.52 -7.71 -2.48
C LEU A 78 14.99 -6.76 -1.41
N ILE A 79 13.83 -6.12 -1.63
CA ILE A 79 13.16 -5.28 -0.63
C ILE A 79 12.98 -6.02 0.71
N MET A 80 12.59 -7.29 0.69
CA MET A 80 12.36 -8.10 1.90
C MET A 80 13.65 -8.31 2.72
N PHE A 81 14.81 -8.27 2.06
CA PHE A 81 16.11 -8.53 2.70
C PHE A 81 16.72 -7.29 3.35
N THR A 82 16.15 -6.11 3.11
CA THR A 82 16.61 -4.87 3.76
C THR A 82 16.25 -4.79 5.24
N GLY A 83 15.32 -5.65 5.71
CA GLY A 83 14.80 -5.64 7.07
C GLY A 83 13.81 -4.52 7.36
N VAL A 84 13.41 -3.72 6.36
CA VAL A 84 12.41 -2.64 6.53
C VAL A 84 11.00 -3.20 6.68
N ILE A 85 10.69 -4.31 6.00
CA ILE A 85 9.37 -4.94 6.01
C ILE A 85 9.46 -6.39 6.50
N THR A 86 8.49 -6.83 7.30
CA THR A 86 8.33 -8.23 7.70
C THR A 86 7.54 -9.02 6.65
N GLU A 87 7.50 -10.35 6.78
CA GLU A 87 6.65 -11.21 5.95
C GLU A 87 5.17 -10.79 6.00
N ASP A 88 4.69 -10.38 7.17
CA ASP A 88 3.33 -9.86 7.39
C ASP A 88 3.10 -8.46 6.81
N GLY A 89 4.14 -7.80 6.31
CA GLY A 89 4.08 -6.45 5.76
C GLY A 89 4.02 -5.35 6.82
N ASN A 90 4.44 -5.65 8.05
CA ASN A 90 4.66 -4.65 9.09
C ASN A 90 6.08 -4.09 8.98
N ALA A 91 6.35 -2.98 9.66
CA ALA A 91 7.72 -2.51 9.83
C ALA A 91 8.55 -3.60 10.51
N GLY A 92 9.75 -3.87 9.99
CA GLY A 92 10.68 -4.82 10.56
C GLY A 92 11.09 -4.46 12.00
N PRO A 93 11.61 -5.44 12.78
CA PRO A 93 12.12 -5.17 14.12
C PRO A 93 13.14 -4.04 14.05
N ALA A 94 13.08 -3.14 15.03
CA ALA A 94 13.84 -1.91 15.06
C ALA A 94 15.34 -2.17 14.84
N LEU A 95 15.80 -1.96 13.60
CA LEU A 95 17.20 -1.66 13.33
C LEU A 95 17.58 -0.46 14.19
N LYS A 96 18.85 -0.37 14.60
CA LYS A 96 19.34 0.86 15.23
C LYS A 96 18.96 2.03 14.31
N ARG A 97 18.64 3.18 14.90
CA ARG A 97 18.08 4.33 14.17
C ARG A 97 18.86 4.68 12.90
N ASP A 98 20.19 4.59 12.95
CA ASP A 98 21.07 4.89 11.82
C ASP A 98 21.05 3.80 10.74
N ASP A 99 21.06 2.52 11.14
CA ASP A 99 20.94 1.37 10.23
C ASP A 99 19.58 1.38 9.51
N ARG A 100 18.54 1.86 10.21
CA ARG A 100 17.18 1.92 9.69
C ARG A 100 17.05 2.84 8.48
N LEU A 101 17.65 4.03 8.51
CA LEU A 101 17.58 4.96 7.38
C LEU A 101 18.29 4.39 6.15
N HIS A 102 19.45 3.75 6.33
CA HIS A 102 20.15 3.09 5.23
C HIS A 102 19.29 2.00 4.61
N SER A 103 18.71 1.12 5.42
CA SER A 103 17.82 0.06 4.93
C SER A 103 16.61 0.62 4.18
N ILE A 104 16.01 1.72 4.65
CA ILE A 104 14.91 2.40 3.94
C ILE A 104 15.36 2.93 2.59
N LEU A 105 16.53 3.58 2.55
CA LEU A 105 17.06 4.13 1.30
C LEU A 105 17.35 3.01 0.30
N GLU A 106 17.97 1.92 0.74
CA GLU A 106 18.24 0.74 -0.10
C GLU A 106 16.96 0.08 -0.60
N ALA A 107 15.96 -0.11 0.29
CA ALA A 107 14.66 -0.66 -0.07
C ALA A 107 13.95 0.20 -1.12
N GLY A 108 14.00 1.52 -0.96
CA GLY A 108 13.40 2.46 -1.89
C GLY A 108 14.09 2.48 -3.26
N GLU A 109 15.42 2.34 -3.32
CA GLU A 109 16.13 2.20 -4.60
C GLU A 109 15.73 0.92 -5.35
N HIS A 110 15.61 -0.21 -4.64
CA HIS A 110 15.11 -1.44 -5.24
C HIS A 110 13.65 -1.31 -5.71
N ALA A 111 12.79 -0.67 -4.91
CA ALA A 111 11.42 -0.42 -5.29
C ALA A 111 11.29 0.49 -6.52
N GLU A 112 12.09 1.55 -6.61
CA GLU A 112 12.15 2.45 -7.76
C GLU A 112 12.58 1.71 -9.03
N LEU A 113 13.62 0.88 -8.95
CA LEU A 113 14.11 0.11 -10.10
C LEU A 113 13.08 -0.94 -10.56
N ALA A 114 12.41 -1.63 -9.64
CA ALA A 114 11.34 -2.57 -9.96
C ALA A 114 10.13 -1.86 -10.60
N ALA A 115 9.67 -0.76 -10.01
CA ALA A 115 8.55 0.03 -10.53
C ALA A 115 8.84 0.59 -11.92
N LYS A 116 10.05 1.13 -12.13
CA LYS A 116 10.50 1.64 -13.44
C LYS A 116 10.51 0.56 -14.52
N ALA A 117 10.76 -0.68 -14.15
CA ALA A 117 10.71 -1.83 -15.06
C ALA A 117 9.29 -2.43 -15.22
N GLY A 118 8.26 -1.76 -14.70
CA GLY A 118 6.85 -2.15 -14.85
C GLY A 118 6.31 -3.09 -13.78
N PHE A 119 7.02 -3.30 -12.67
CA PHE A 119 6.60 -4.16 -11.55
C PHE A 119 6.01 -3.37 -10.38
N GLY A 120 5.28 -2.29 -10.70
CA GLY A 120 4.73 -1.36 -9.72
C GLY A 120 3.68 -1.94 -8.76
N ASP A 121 3.06 -3.07 -9.13
CA ASP A 121 2.04 -3.77 -8.36
C ASP A 121 2.57 -4.97 -7.56
N ALA A 122 3.89 -5.18 -7.55
CA ALA A 122 4.49 -6.30 -6.83
C ALA A 122 4.19 -6.22 -5.33
N PRO A 123 3.82 -7.34 -4.66
CA PRO A 123 3.40 -7.31 -3.25
C PRO A 123 4.40 -6.65 -2.29
N ASN A 124 5.69 -6.85 -2.48
CA ASN A 124 6.73 -6.28 -1.60
C ASN A 124 6.88 -4.76 -1.78
N LEU A 125 6.66 -4.24 -3.00
CA LEU A 125 6.63 -2.80 -3.24
C LEU A 125 5.45 -2.16 -2.49
N LEU A 126 4.26 -2.77 -2.58
CA LEU A 126 3.06 -2.28 -1.90
C LEU A 126 3.19 -2.35 -0.37
N LYS A 127 3.83 -3.39 0.16
CA LYS A 127 4.16 -3.49 1.60
C LYS A 127 5.11 -2.38 2.04
N LEU A 128 6.20 -2.15 1.29
CA LEU A 128 7.13 -1.05 1.57
C LEU A 128 6.44 0.31 1.53
N ALA A 129 5.64 0.57 0.50
CA ALA A 129 4.92 1.83 0.35
C ALA A 129 3.98 2.09 1.52
N ARG A 130 3.27 1.05 2.00
CA ARG A 130 2.45 1.14 3.21
C ARG A 130 3.27 1.54 4.43
N VAL A 131 4.39 0.86 4.70
CA VAL A 131 5.26 1.19 5.84
C VAL A 131 5.77 2.64 5.74
N LEU A 132 6.24 3.06 4.57
CA LEU A 132 6.75 4.43 4.36
C LEU A 132 5.64 5.50 4.43
N HIS A 133 4.41 5.14 4.08
CA HIS A 133 3.24 6.01 4.20
C HIS A 133 2.80 6.17 5.65
N ASP A 134 2.68 5.06 6.39
CA ASP A 134 2.19 5.04 7.77
C ASP A 134 3.18 5.72 8.74
N GLU A 135 4.48 5.61 8.51
CA GLU A 135 5.50 6.13 9.44
C GLU A 135 5.79 7.63 9.31
N THR A 136 5.04 8.39 8.50
CA THR A 136 5.29 9.82 8.21
C THR A 136 6.70 10.12 7.67
N ILE A 137 7.49 9.10 7.33
CA ILE A 137 8.87 9.22 6.82
C ILE A 137 8.90 10.01 5.51
N SER A 138 7.81 9.97 4.75
CA SER A 138 7.60 10.80 3.56
C SER A 138 7.67 12.31 3.82
N THR A 139 7.48 12.76 5.07
CA THR A 139 7.57 14.17 5.46
C THR A 139 9.00 14.62 5.81
N HIS A 140 9.85 13.70 6.25
CA HIS A 140 11.21 14.02 6.75
C HIS A 140 12.28 14.01 5.66
N VAL A 141 12.05 13.30 4.56
CA VAL A 141 12.98 13.25 3.43
C VAL A 141 12.15 13.34 2.16
N ASN A 142 12.61 14.09 1.15
CA ASN A 142 11.96 14.19 -0.15
C ASN A 142 12.10 12.88 -0.97
N LEU A 143 11.73 11.76 -0.37
CA LEU A 143 11.73 10.42 -0.97
C LEU A 143 10.77 10.37 -2.15
N ARG A 144 9.72 11.20 -2.12
CA ARG A 144 8.75 11.24 -3.22
C ARG A 144 9.35 11.73 -4.52
N SER A 145 10.19 12.77 -4.50
CA SER A 145 10.91 13.18 -5.70
C SER A 145 12.00 12.18 -6.11
N ARG A 146 12.60 11.49 -5.13
CA ARG A 146 13.68 10.53 -5.38
C ARG A 146 13.19 9.26 -6.08
N TRP A 147 12.06 8.71 -5.64
CA TRP A 147 11.51 7.43 -6.13
C TRP A 147 10.18 7.63 -6.85
N THR A 148 10.22 8.42 -7.93
CA THR A 148 9.02 8.86 -8.64
C THR A 148 8.20 7.69 -9.20
N HIS A 149 8.84 6.67 -9.79
CA HIS A 149 8.12 5.55 -10.41
C HIS A 149 7.47 4.66 -9.34
N PHE A 150 8.17 4.45 -8.23
CA PHE A 150 7.64 3.75 -7.07
C PHE A 150 6.37 4.42 -6.53
N TRP A 151 6.42 5.72 -6.24
CA TRP A 151 5.26 6.44 -5.70
C TRP A 151 4.12 6.56 -6.70
N ASN A 152 4.40 6.75 -7.98
CA ASN A 152 3.37 6.73 -9.03
C ASN A 152 2.64 5.38 -9.06
N SER A 153 3.38 4.27 -8.93
CA SER A 153 2.81 2.93 -8.90
C SER A 153 1.91 2.72 -7.67
N TRP A 154 2.35 3.22 -6.51
CA TRP A 154 1.55 3.22 -5.29
C TRP A 154 0.26 4.04 -5.42
N ASP A 155 0.32 5.24 -6.01
CA ASP A 155 -0.85 6.10 -6.24
C ASP A 155 -1.89 5.44 -7.17
N VAL A 156 -1.43 4.78 -8.24
CA VAL A 156 -2.29 3.99 -9.15
C VAL A 156 -2.95 2.83 -8.40
N TRP A 157 -2.18 2.12 -7.58
CA TRP A 157 -2.72 1.02 -6.76
C TRP A 157 -3.74 1.52 -5.73
N LEU A 158 -3.46 2.63 -5.03
CA LEU A 158 -4.36 3.23 -4.05
C LEU A 158 -5.68 3.63 -4.71
N THR A 159 -5.62 4.29 -5.87
CA THR A 159 -6.81 4.68 -6.63
C THR A 159 -7.63 3.46 -7.05
N SER A 160 -6.97 2.42 -7.55
CA SER A 160 -7.61 1.16 -7.95
C SER A 160 -8.24 0.42 -6.76
N ARG A 161 -7.56 0.42 -5.61
CA ARG A 161 -8.07 -0.16 -4.35
C ARG A 161 -9.29 0.61 -3.86
N GLN A 162 -9.26 1.93 -3.87
CA GLN A 162 -10.39 2.76 -3.46
C GLN A 162 -11.60 2.51 -4.36
N ALA A 163 -11.42 2.50 -5.69
CA ALA A 163 -12.49 2.21 -6.64
C ALA A 163 -13.14 0.83 -6.41
N ARG A 164 -12.35 -0.17 -6.01
CA ARG A 164 -12.89 -1.50 -5.63
C ARG A 164 -13.73 -1.44 -4.36
N LEU A 165 -13.24 -0.75 -3.32
CA LEU A 165 -13.97 -0.59 -2.06
C LEU A 165 -15.29 0.17 -2.27
N ASP A 166 -15.25 1.24 -3.06
CA ASP A 166 -16.44 2.02 -3.43
C ASP A 166 -17.43 1.17 -4.23
N GLY A 167 -16.94 0.37 -5.19
CA GLY A 167 -17.76 -0.56 -5.95
C GLY A 167 -18.38 -1.66 -5.08
N GLU A 168 -17.65 -2.19 -4.09
CA GLU A 168 -18.18 -3.14 -3.11
C GLU A 168 -19.21 -2.50 -2.18
N ALA A 169 -18.98 -1.27 -1.72
CA ALA A 169 -19.94 -0.50 -0.92
C ALA A 169 -21.22 -0.21 -1.71
N ALA A 170 -21.11 0.21 -2.98
CA ALA A 170 -22.26 0.42 -3.87
C ALA A 170 -23.07 -0.87 -4.10
N LYS A 171 -22.39 -2.03 -4.23
CA LYS A 171 -23.07 -3.34 -4.31
C LYS A 171 -23.83 -3.68 -3.02
N LYS A 172 -23.31 -3.31 -1.84
CA LYS A 172 -24.01 -3.50 -0.56
C LYS A 172 -25.21 -2.59 -0.42
N VAL A 173 -25.11 -1.33 -0.83
CA VAL A 173 -26.21 -0.36 -0.79
C VAL A 173 -27.33 -0.74 -1.76
N SER A 174 -26.99 -1.24 -2.96
CA SER A 174 -27.99 -1.66 -3.95
C SER A 174 -28.73 -2.95 -3.58
N HIS A 175 -28.10 -3.84 -2.80
CA HIS A 175 -28.69 -5.13 -2.40
C HIS A 175 -28.43 -5.43 -0.92
N PRO A 176 -29.03 -4.66 0.01
CA PRO A 176 -28.74 -4.79 1.44
C PRO A 176 -29.11 -6.18 1.98
N SER A 177 -30.16 -6.81 1.44
CA SER A 177 -30.61 -8.16 1.79
C SER A 177 -29.60 -9.26 1.46
N HIS A 178 -28.64 -9.03 0.55
CA HIS A 178 -27.62 -10.02 0.19
C HIS A 178 -26.53 -10.21 1.24
N TYR A 179 -26.41 -9.26 2.16
CA TYR A 179 -25.35 -9.20 3.14
C TYR A 179 -25.85 -9.36 4.58
N LYS A 180 -27.16 -9.52 4.78
CA LYS A 180 -27.79 -9.68 6.09
C LYS A 180 -28.61 -10.96 6.15
N CYS A 181 -28.60 -11.64 7.30
CA CYS A 181 -29.52 -12.73 7.54
C CYS A 181 -30.97 -12.20 7.52
N ALA A 182 -31.85 -12.84 6.78
CA ALA A 182 -33.24 -12.43 6.65
C ALA A 182 -34.10 -12.81 7.87
N SER A 183 -33.60 -13.66 8.78
CA SER A 183 -34.34 -14.03 9.99
C SER A 183 -34.46 -12.83 10.94
N PRO A 184 -35.68 -12.42 11.38
CA PRO A 184 -35.87 -11.23 12.20
C PRO A 184 -35.13 -11.24 13.55
N SER A 185 -34.84 -12.43 14.08
CA SER A 185 -34.09 -12.60 15.33
C SER A 185 -32.57 -12.67 15.11
N CYS A 186 -32.10 -12.81 13.88
CA CYS A 186 -30.69 -12.94 13.55
C CYS A 186 -30.14 -11.62 12.99
N ARG A 187 -29.15 -11.04 13.68
CA ARG A 187 -28.48 -9.80 13.26
C ARG A 187 -27.14 -10.05 12.56
N LEU A 188 -26.92 -11.25 12.04
CA LEU A 188 -25.67 -11.55 11.35
C LEU A 188 -25.60 -10.77 10.04
N GLU A 189 -24.59 -9.92 9.93
CA GLU A 189 -24.20 -9.23 8.70
C GLU A 189 -22.85 -9.77 8.22
N THR A 190 -22.68 -9.89 6.91
CA THR A 190 -21.47 -10.44 6.31
C THR A 190 -20.94 -9.49 5.25
N ASN A 191 -19.62 -9.47 5.05
CA ASN A 191 -19.00 -8.70 3.98
C ASN A 191 -19.03 -9.42 2.63
N LYS A 192 -19.34 -10.72 2.62
CA LYS A 192 -19.35 -11.59 1.44
C LYS A 192 -20.69 -12.29 1.32
N GLN A 193 -21.39 -12.05 0.21
CA GLN A 193 -22.67 -12.68 -0.11
C GLN A 193 -22.63 -14.22 -0.05
N ALA A 194 -21.49 -14.83 -0.36
CA ALA A 194 -21.29 -16.29 -0.33
C ALA A 194 -21.38 -16.90 1.08
N MET A 195 -21.25 -16.10 2.14
CA MET A 195 -21.36 -16.56 3.53
C MET A 195 -22.80 -16.85 3.96
N LEU A 196 -23.80 -16.40 3.19
CA LEU A 196 -25.21 -16.61 3.46
C LEU A 196 -25.83 -17.50 2.37
N ARG A 197 -26.58 -18.50 2.79
CA ARG A 197 -27.29 -19.42 1.91
C ARG A 197 -28.58 -18.77 1.44
N ALA A 198 -28.75 -18.66 0.12
CA ALA A 198 -29.99 -18.19 -0.47
C ALA A 198 -31.13 -19.20 -0.19
N CYS A 199 -32.37 -18.70 -0.12
CA CYS A 199 -33.54 -19.57 -0.05
C CYS A 199 -33.58 -20.53 -1.25
N GLY A 200 -33.73 -21.83 -0.99
CA GLY A 200 -33.82 -22.87 -2.03
C GLY A 200 -35.13 -22.86 -2.83
N GLY A 201 -36.08 -21.98 -2.52
CA GLY A 201 -37.35 -21.88 -3.22
C GLY A 201 -37.29 -21.09 -4.54
N GLN A 202 -38.46 -20.95 -5.18
CA GLN A 202 -38.65 -20.30 -6.48
C GLN A 202 -38.88 -18.78 -6.41
N CYS A 203 -38.62 -18.15 -5.26
CA CYS A 203 -38.65 -16.68 -5.16
C CYS A 203 -37.62 -16.03 -6.11
N GLU A 204 -37.92 -14.81 -6.53
CA GLU A 204 -37.10 -14.05 -7.48
C GLU A 204 -35.73 -13.65 -6.91
N GLY A 205 -34.69 -13.67 -7.75
CA GLY A 205 -33.29 -13.57 -7.32
C GLY A 205 -32.93 -12.28 -6.59
N SER A 206 -33.48 -11.13 -7.00
CA SER A 206 -33.20 -9.82 -6.38
C SER A 206 -33.77 -9.69 -4.97
N CYS A 207 -34.85 -10.43 -4.68
CA CYS A 207 -35.54 -10.40 -3.39
C CYS A 207 -35.41 -11.72 -2.61
N LYS A 208 -34.57 -12.63 -3.09
CA LYS A 208 -34.39 -13.95 -2.48
C LYS A 208 -33.69 -13.78 -1.13
N PRO A 209 -34.36 -14.09 0.00
CA PRO A 209 -33.74 -13.92 1.30
C PRO A 209 -32.56 -14.87 1.45
N ARG A 210 -31.59 -14.45 2.27
CA ARG A 210 -30.39 -15.22 2.59
C ARG A 210 -30.31 -15.47 4.09
N TYR A 211 -29.80 -16.64 4.45
CA TYR A 211 -29.75 -17.09 5.84
C TYR A 211 -28.35 -17.61 6.17
N CYS A 212 -27.91 -17.35 7.39
CA CYS A 212 -26.64 -17.89 7.88
C CYS A 212 -26.71 -19.39 8.17
N SER A 213 -27.91 -19.90 8.46
CA SER A 213 -28.14 -21.29 8.86
C SER A 213 -29.53 -21.78 8.42
N LYS A 214 -29.76 -23.10 8.52
CA LYS A 214 -31.06 -23.69 8.18
C LYS A 214 -32.13 -23.33 9.21
N GLU A 215 -31.74 -23.20 10.47
CA GLU A 215 -32.59 -22.82 11.59
C GLU A 215 -33.16 -21.41 11.38
N CYS A 216 -32.32 -20.47 10.96
CA CYS A 216 -32.76 -19.11 10.60
C CYS A 216 -33.76 -19.10 9.44
N GLN A 217 -33.56 -19.96 8.44
CA GLN A 217 -34.51 -20.12 7.33
C GLN A 217 -35.85 -20.67 7.81
N VAL A 218 -35.85 -21.67 8.70
CA VAL A 218 -37.09 -22.26 9.26
C VAL A 218 -37.82 -21.24 10.14
N ALA A 219 -37.10 -20.46 10.94
CA ALA A 219 -37.67 -19.41 11.78
C ALA A 219 -38.40 -18.34 10.95
N ASP A 220 -37.83 -17.93 9.82
CA ASP A 220 -38.43 -16.96 8.89
C ASP A 220 -39.44 -17.60 7.92
N TRP A 221 -39.59 -18.92 7.90
CA TRP A 221 -40.40 -19.59 6.89
C TRP A 221 -41.87 -19.17 6.93
N LYS A 222 -42.44 -18.93 8.12
CA LYS A 222 -43.85 -18.52 8.27
C LYS A 222 -44.12 -17.17 7.58
N SER A 223 -43.19 -16.21 7.70
CA SER A 223 -43.26 -14.89 7.05
C SER A 223 -42.91 -14.95 5.56
N HIS A 224 -41.91 -15.76 5.18
CA HIS A 224 -41.41 -15.82 3.80
C HIS A 224 -42.30 -16.65 2.86
N LYS A 225 -42.94 -17.74 3.34
CA LYS A 225 -43.70 -18.69 2.53
C LYS A 225 -44.72 -18.07 1.56
N PRO A 226 -45.52 -17.05 1.93
CA PRO A 226 -46.47 -16.40 1.01
C PRO A 226 -45.81 -15.80 -0.24
N PHE A 227 -44.56 -15.34 -0.11
CA PHE A 227 -43.77 -14.69 -1.16
C PHE A 227 -42.79 -15.65 -1.85
N CYS A 228 -42.69 -16.90 -1.40
CA CYS A 228 -41.81 -17.91 -1.97
C CYS A 228 -42.44 -18.59 -3.20
N LYS A 229 -42.85 -17.80 -4.20
CA LYS A 229 -43.53 -18.26 -5.42
C LYS A 229 -42.87 -17.67 -6.67
N PRO A 230 -42.85 -18.40 -7.80
CA PRO A 230 -42.36 -17.86 -9.06
C PRO A 230 -43.27 -16.72 -9.55
N GLY A 231 -42.67 -15.65 -10.08
CA GLY A 231 -43.40 -14.55 -10.75
C GLY A 231 -44.06 -13.52 -9.83
N LEU A 232 -44.03 -13.70 -8.51
CA LEU A 232 -44.30 -12.61 -7.58
C LEU A 232 -42.97 -11.90 -7.27
N ALA A 233 -42.64 -10.89 -8.07
CA ALA A 233 -41.77 -9.83 -7.57
C ALA A 233 -42.46 -9.31 -6.29
N PRO A 234 -41.81 -9.31 -5.13
CA PRO A 234 -42.41 -8.65 -3.98
C PRO A 234 -42.70 -7.23 -4.42
N MET A 235 -43.90 -6.75 -4.11
CA MET A 235 -44.12 -5.31 -4.02
C MET A 235 -43.24 -4.85 -2.87
N VAL A 236 -41.95 -4.65 -3.15
CA VAL A 236 -41.09 -3.83 -2.33
C VAL A 236 -41.87 -2.52 -2.34
N ASP A 237 -42.47 -2.19 -1.20
CA ASP A 237 -42.98 -0.86 -0.96
C ASP A 237 -41.73 0.01 -1.11
N ALA A 238 -41.51 0.45 -2.34
CA ALA A 238 -40.36 1.22 -2.73
C ALA A 238 -40.63 2.56 -2.08
N GLY A 239 -40.33 2.63 -0.78
CA GLY A 239 -40.25 3.87 -0.05
C GLY A 239 -39.50 4.83 -0.97
N PRO A 240 -39.98 6.08 -1.09
CA PRO A 240 -39.55 7.01 -2.11
C PRO A 240 -38.03 6.95 -2.25
N PRO A 241 -37.50 6.86 -3.48
CA PRO A 241 -36.08 6.61 -3.72
C PRO A 241 -35.26 7.52 -2.80
N PRO A 242 -34.25 6.99 -2.09
CA PRO A 242 -33.50 7.77 -1.12
C PRO A 242 -33.03 9.04 -1.80
N THR A 243 -33.46 10.20 -1.28
CA THR A 243 -33.08 11.48 -1.86
C THR A 243 -31.55 11.55 -1.91
N ARG A 244 -31.01 12.21 -2.94
CA ARG A 244 -29.56 12.39 -3.10
C ARG A 244 -28.88 12.88 -1.82
N SER A 245 -29.58 13.71 -1.04
CA SER A 245 -29.22 14.16 0.30
C SER A 245 -28.98 13.02 1.31
N ALA A 246 -29.88 12.03 1.39
CA ALA A 246 -29.75 10.88 2.30
C ALA A 246 -28.61 9.92 1.89
N LEU A 247 -28.37 9.78 0.58
CA LEU A 247 -27.26 9.01 0.04
C LEU A 247 -25.91 9.69 0.36
N GLU A 248 -25.82 11.01 0.14
CA GLU A 248 -24.63 11.81 0.46
C GLU A 248 -24.35 11.83 1.97
N LYS A 249 -25.38 11.82 2.83
CA LYS A 249 -25.21 11.79 4.29
C LYS A 249 -24.73 10.42 4.81
N SER A 250 -25.17 9.33 4.19
CA SER A 250 -24.70 7.97 4.53
C SER A 250 -23.28 7.69 4.03
N LEU A 251 -22.85 8.37 2.96
CA LEU A 251 -21.50 8.28 2.38
C LEU A 251 -20.49 9.24 3.04
N ARG A 252 -20.90 10.08 4.00
CA ARG A 252 -20.03 11.07 4.68
C ARG A 252 -19.36 10.57 5.95
N ILE A 253 -19.60 9.33 6.37
CA ILE A 253 -18.84 8.72 7.46
C ILE A 253 -17.51 8.26 6.83
N ASP A 254 -16.39 8.78 7.35
CA ASP A 254 -14.98 8.49 6.97
C ASP A 254 -14.31 9.29 5.84
N ARG A 255 -14.74 10.54 5.58
CA ARG A 255 -14.02 11.43 4.63
C ARG A 255 -13.10 12.48 5.28
N HIS A 256 -12.92 12.46 6.60
CA HIS A 256 -12.20 13.54 7.31
C HIS A 256 -10.68 13.37 7.50
N ASP A 257 -10.05 12.28 7.06
CA ASP A 257 -8.59 12.10 7.22
C ASP A 257 -7.78 12.30 5.93
N VAL A 258 -8.38 12.76 4.83
CA VAL A 258 -7.64 13.09 3.60
C VAL A 258 -7.52 14.61 3.45
N ILE A 259 -6.54 15.15 4.16
CA ILE A 259 -5.69 16.31 3.84
C ILE A 259 -6.32 17.33 2.86
N THR A 260 -6.98 18.35 3.41
CA THR A 260 -7.02 19.69 2.80
C THR A 260 -6.43 20.69 3.80
N GLY A 261 -5.10 20.75 3.85
CA GLY A 261 -4.38 21.82 4.53
C GLY A 261 -4.36 23.07 3.67
N THR A 262 -5.37 23.92 3.81
CA THR A 262 -5.32 25.34 3.41
C THR A 262 -5.70 26.17 4.62
N ALA A 263 -4.70 26.58 5.40
CA ALA A 263 -4.83 27.63 6.40
C ALA A 263 -3.51 28.43 6.42
N GLY A 264 -3.64 29.76 6.35
CA GLY A 264 -2.55 30.69 6.06
C GLY A 264 -1.44 30.73 7.13
N LEU A 265 -0.21 30.86 6.67
CA LEU A 265 0.97 31.17 7.47
C LEU A 265 1.12 32.68 7.60
N ALA A 266 1.16 33.20 8.82
CA ALA A 266 1.66 34.53 9.12
C ALA A 266 3.08 34.37 9.69
N VAL A 267 4.07 34.98 9.04
CA VAL A 267 5.46 35.03 9.50
C VAL A 267 5.71 36.43 10.04
N SER A 268 6.11 36.56 11.31
CA SER A 268 6.66 37.82 11.83
C SER A 268 8.18 37.68 11.95
N GLU A 269 8.91 38.54 11.24
CA GLU A 269 10.36 38.65 11.36
C GLU A 269 10.70 39.56 12.55
N ALA A 270 11.25 38.99 13.62
CA ALA A 270 11.95 39.74 14.65
C ALA A 270 13.34 39.11 14.83
N PRO A 271 14.44 39.84 14.61
CA PRO A 271 15.77 39.30 14.79
C PRO A 271 16.09 39.22 16.29
N THR A 272 16.22 38.01 16.82
CA THR A 272 16.94 37.78 18.07
C THR A 272 18.41 37.42 17.76
N ARG A 273 19.24 37.75 18.74
CA ARG A 273 20.71 37.74 18.75
C ARG A 273 21.34 36.53 18.01
N ALA A 274 22.38 36.83 17.23
CA ALA A 274 23.23 35.95 16.40
C ALA A 274 23.02 34.42 16.59
N GLY A 275 22.44 33.78 15.57
CA GLY A 275 22.54 32.33 15.34
C GLY A 275 21.28 31.50 15.60
N HIS A 276 20.21 32.06 16.17
CA HIS A 276 18.99 31.31 16.46
C HIS A 276 17.80 31.80 15.62
N TYR A 277 17.18 30.88 14.87
CA TYR A 277 15.92 31.13 14.16
C TYR A 277 14.80 30.34 14.84
N SER A 278 13.76 31.01 15.29
CA SER A 278 12.55 30.39 15.81
C SER A 278 11.43 30.48 14.77
N VAL A 279 10.85 29.34 14.39
CA VAL A 279 9.62 29.31 13.58
C VAL A 279 8.49 28.82 14.47
N ASN A 280 7.44 29.63 14.60
CA ASN A 280 6.26 29.27 15.36
C ASN A 280 5.21 28.69 14.40
N VAL A 281 4.85 27.42 14.61
CA VAL A 281 3.78 26.76 13.86
C VAL A 281 2.75 26.29 14.88
N HIS A 282 1.56 26.91 14.84
CA HIS A 282 0.42 26.54 15.69
C HIS A 282 0.65 26.72 17.21
N GLY A 283 1.41 27.76 17.60
CA GLY A 283 1.72 28.03 19.01
C GLY A 283 2.82 27.12 19.58
N ILE A 284 3.41 26.27 18.74
CA ILE A 284 4.56 25.44 19.10
C ILE A 284 5.81 26.14 18.57
N GLU A 285 6.65 26.60 19.50
CA GLU A 285 7.96 27.15 19.18
C GLU A 285 8.92 25.99 18.92
N VAL A 286 9.33 25.82 17.65
CA VAL A 286 10.32 24.81 17.28
C VAL A 286 11.68 25.48 17.24
N GLN A 287 12.49 25.23 18.28
CA GLN A 287 13.90 25.61 18.30
C GLN A 287 14.72 24.48 17.66
N SER A 288 15.36 24.76 16.53
CA SER A 288 16.33 23.86 15.91
C SER A 288 17.66 24.60 15.77
N SER A 289 18.75 23.93 16.16
CA SER A 289 20.12 24.38 15.89
C SER A 289 20.43 24.01 14.45
N TRP A 290 20.72 25.04 13.64
CA TRP A 290 21.06 24.90 12.22
C TRP A 290 22.56 25.14 12.00
N ASP A 291 23.38 24.79 13.00
CA ASP A 291 24.80 25.20 13.09
C ASP A 291 25.70 24.66 11.96
N HIS A 292 25.16 23.82 11.09
CA HIS A 292 25.85 23.17 9.98
C HIS A 292 25.35 23.62 8.59
N LEU A 293 24.34 24.50 8.51
CA LEU A 293 23.87 25.07 7.24
C LEU A 293 24.36 26.50 7.06
N SER A 294 24.86 26.80 5.87
CA SER A 294 25.17 28.17 5.48
C SER A 294 23.91 29.02 5.39
N ALA A 295 24.04 30.33 5.57
CA ALA A 295 22.93 31.28 5.43
C ALA A 295 22.24 31.20 4.04
N VAL A 296 22.98 30.76 3.01
CA VAL A 296 22.46 30.54 1.65
C VAL A 296 21.54 29.32 1.60
N GLU A 297 21.89 28.23 2.28
CA GLU A 297 21.09 27.00 2.35
C GLU A 297 19.80 27.22 3.15
N VAL A 298 19.89 27.93 4.28
CA VAL A 298 18.72 28.30 5.10
C VAL A 298 17.76 29.18 4.28
N LYS A 299 18.29 30.19 3.57
CA LYS A 299 17.48 31.06 2.71
C LYS A 299 16.80 30.30 1.57
N SER A 300 17.52 29.36 0.93
CA SER A 300 16.96 28.55 -0.17
C SER A 300 15.84 27.61 0.32
N LEU A 301 15.98 27.04 1.52
CA LEU A 301 14.93 26.25 2.17
C LEU A 301 13.69 27.08 2.50
N VAL A 302 13.87 28.29 3.05
CA VAL A 302 12.77 29.21 3.35
C VAL A 302 12.06 29.68 2.07
N GLU A 303 12.80 29.99 1.01
CA GLU A 303 12.23 30.36 -0.30
C GLU A 303 11.46 29.21 -0.95
N MET A 304 11.94 27.96 -0.83
CA MET A 304 11.20 26.78 -1.30
C MET A 304 9.88 26.57 -0.54
N MET A 305 9.87 26.79 0.77
CA MET A 305 8.68 26.61 1.59
C MET A 305 7.64 27.71 1.34
N THR A 306 8.07 28.94 1.07
CA THR A 306 7.19 30.09 0.85
C THR A 306 6.67 30.20 -0.59
N ASN A 307 7.45 29.81 -1.60
CA ASN A 307 7.03 29.90 -3.01
C ASN A 307 6.02 28.82 -3.45
N LYS A 308 5.93 27.69 -2.74
CA LYS A 308 4.88 26.68 -3.01
C LYS A 308 3.46 27.19 -2.73
N GLY A 309 3.31 28.30 -2.01
CA GLY A 309 2.02 28.95 -1.77
C GLY A 309 1.54 29.89 -2.88
N LYS A 310 2.36 30.21 -3.90
CA LYS A 310 2.03 31.21 -4.93
C LYS A 310 1.69 30.64 -6.31
N GLN A 311 1.83 29.33 -6.53
CA GLN A 311 1.47 28.66 -7.80
C GLN A 311 0.24 27.75 -7.68
N ARG A 312 -0.70 28.10 -6.80
CA ARG A 312 -2.05 27.51 -6.78
C ARG A 312 -3.08 28.61 -6.67
#